data_AF-A0A4P7DW19-F1
#
_entry.id   AF-A0A4P7DW19-F1
#
_cell.length_a   1.000
_cell.length_b   1.000
_cell.length_c   1.000
_cell.angle_alpha   90.00
_cell.angle_beta   90.00
_cell.angle_gamma   90.00
#
_symmetry.space_group_name_H-M   'P 1'
#
loop_
_entity.id
_entity.type
_entity.pdbx_description
1 polymer ?
#
loop_
_entity_poly.entity_id
_entity_poly.type
_entity_poly.pdbx_seq_one_letter_code
_entity_poly.pdbx_strand_id
1 'polypeptide(L)'
;MKFLHTVILMQIALLVLMSCHQKKKGFSSEDIQGRWAIDMVFENHSLDRVMENSPHDVYPTRNLFGVFSNGFYFYGDSCNYKPGFFDRNNSDNGIPMLIGSKTKFKINGDTLKVWDIVNLDWQMLLIKGLDEKSLMLQTIGINDEVFKYKKVEKVSNSIRSFDKVIVVSITPEDLSDELYTLDNEGNYLYQKFEIREIDEIPGSFYQSKLKANLLESIIDGFDFIDLDSLQEEYLSAKMGGNTTNFVFFIKNGEISKVIEDHDHVSPDELQWGYNAVIFLRRQLDMKFVKSQKDINGSEEIELLHPRIFKEVKERLGWHWDYIEANKKVLNKTPTN
;
A
#
# COMPACT_ATOMS: atom_id res chain seq x y z
N MET A 1 -13.34 43.35 -58.49
CA MET A 1 -14.04 42.79 -57.31
C MET A 1 -13.86 41.29 -57.11
N LYS A 2 -13.94 40.43 -58.15
CA LYS A 2 -13.79 38.97 -58.00
C LYS A 2 -12.41 38.53 -57.46
N PHE A 3 -11.33 39.14 -57.93
CA PHE A 3 -9.96 38.81 -57.50
C PHE A 3 -9.72 39.04 -55.99
N LEU A 4 -10.26 40.14 -55.44
CA LEU A 4 -10.13 40.46 -54.02
C LEU A 4 -10.84 39.44 -53.13
N HIS A 5 -12.00 38.93 -53.56
CA HIS A 5 -12.72 37.90 -52.83
C HIS A 5 -11.95 36.57 -52.79
N THR A 6 -11.28 36.21 -53.89
CA THR A 6 -10.48 34.98 -53.95
C THR A 6 -9.28 35.03 -53.01
N VAL A 7 -8.61 36.18 -52.93
CA VAL A 7 -7.46 36.39 -52.03
C VAL A 7 -7.88 36.33 -50.55
N ILE A 8 -9.01 36.94 -50.20
CA ILE A 8 -9.54 36.91 -48.83
C ILE A 8 -9.94 35.48 -48.43
N LEU A 9 -10.63 34.74 -49.30
CA LEU A 9 -11.00 33.34 -49.05
C LEU A 9 -9.77 32.44 -48.85
N MET A 10 -8.70 32.67 -49.63
CA MET A 10 -7.46 31.90 -49.51
C MET A 10 -6.71 32.20 -48.20
N GLN A 11 -6.72 33.45 -47.73
CA GLN A 11 -6.14 33.83 -46.44
C GLN A 11 -6.95 33.26 -45.25
N ILE A 12 -8.28 33.27 -45.33
CA ILE A 12 -9.14 32.66 -44.30
C ILE A 12 -8.90 31.14 -44.25
N ALA A 13 -8.82 30.46 -45.40
CA ALA A 13 -8.50 29.03 -45.45
C ALA A 13 -7.11 28.73 -44.85
N LEU A 14 -6.11 29.57 -45.13
CA LEU A 14 -4.77 29.43 -44.55
C LEU A 14 -4.77 29.62 -43.02
N LEU A 15 -5.52 30.60 -42.51
CA LEU A 15 -5.68 30.84 -41.07
C LEU A 15 -6.42 29.70 -40.35
N VAL A 16 -7.45 29.12 -40.98
CA VAL A 16 -8.16 27.95 -40.45
C VAL A 16 -7.26 26.71 -40.44
N LEU A 17 -6.44 26.52 -41.48
CA LEU A 17 -5.46 25.42 -41.54
C LEU A 17 -4.33 25.59 -40.52
N MET A 18 -3.88 26.82 -40.24
CA MET A 18 -2.90 27.10 -39.19
C MET A 18 -3.48 26.97 -37.77
N SER A 19 -4.76 27.29 -37.57
CA SER A 19 -5.46 27.14 -36.28
C SER A 19 -5.65 25.67 -35.87
N CYS A 20 -5.79 24.76 -36.84
CA CYS A 20 -5.94 23.32 -36.58
C CYS A 20 -4.63 22.58 -36.20
N HIS A 21 -3.48 23.25 -36.09
CA HIS A 21 -2.19 22.59 -35.87
C HIS A 21 -1.48 22.91 -34.55
N GLN A 22 -2.14 23.59 -33.60
CA GLN A 22 -1.73 23.46 -32.20
C GLN A 22 -2.13 22.07 -31.70
N LYS A 23 -1.41 21.03 -32.14
CA LYS A 23 -1.34 19.77 -31.39
C LYS A 23 -0.95 20.17 -29.98
N LYS A 24 -1.89 20.06 -29.03
CA LYS A 24 -1.55 20.07 -27.62
C LYS A 24 -0.35 19.13 -27.48
N LYS A 25 0.78 19.68 -27.04
CA LYS A 25 1.98 18.88 -26.81
C LYS A 25 1.54 17.80 -25.82
N GLY A 26 1.51 16.55 -26.27
CA GLY A 26 1.11 15.43 -25.42
C GLY A 26 2.10 15.28 -24.26
N PHE A 27 1.72 14.49 -23.26
CA PHE A 27 2.63 14.15 -22.18
C PHE A 27 3.69 13.15 -22.68
N SER A 28 4.84 13.17 -22.04
CA SER A 28 5.96 12.26 -22.27
C SER A 28 6.29 11.48 -21.00
N SER A 29 6.98 10.34 -21.14
CA SER A 29 7.41 9.54 -19.98
C SER A 29 8.29 10.34 -19.03
N GLU A 30 9.08 11.26 -19.57
CA GLU A 30 9.96 12.16 -18.83
C GLU A 30 9.19 13.09 -17.88
N ASP A 31 7.98 13.50 -18.25
CA ASP A 31 7.19 14.47 -17.47
C ASP A 31 6.69 13.87 -16.14
N ILE A 32 6.43 12.55 -16.10
CA ILE A 32 5.86 11.88 -14.91
C ILE A 32 6.91 11.18 -14.03
N GLN A 33 8.20 11.36 -14.30
CA GLN A 33 9.26 10.69 -13.55
C GLN A 33 9.21 11.04 -12.05
N GLY A 34 9.48 10.05 -11.21
CA GLY A 34 9.48 10.19 -9.76
C GLY A 34 8.41 9.35 -9.06
N ARG A 35 8.28 9.57 -7.76
CA ARG A 35 7.36 8.84 -6.88
C ARG A 35 6.12 9.66 -6.64
N TRP A 36 4.98 9.01 -6.70
CA TRP A 36 3.65 9.59 -6.63
C TRP A 36 2.83 8.80 -5.62
N ALA A 37 2.37 9.47 -4.57
CA ALA A 37 1.43 8.94 -3.59
C ALA A 37 0.07 9.59 -3.80
N ILE A 38 -1.00 8.90 -3.41
CA ILE A 38 -2.35 9.48 -3.40
C ILE A 38 -2.38 10.72 -2.50
N ASP A 39 -3.04 11.77 -3.01
CA ASP A 39 -3.35 12.97 -2.24
C ASP A 39 -4.56 12.69 -1.35
N MET A 40 -4.31 12.16 -0.15
CA MET A 40 -5.35 11.78 0.83
C MET A 40 -6.31 12.93 1.16
N VAL A 41 -5.85 14.18 1.13
CA VAL A 41 -6.70 15.35 1.38
C VAL A 41 -7.73 15.52 0.25
N PHE A 42 -7.30 15.29 -0.99
CA PHE A 42 -8.20 15.32 -2.15
C PHE A 42 -9.23 14.18 -2.14
N GLU A 43 -8.81 12.97 -1.75
CA GLU A 43 -9.73 11.83 -1.60
C GLU A 43 -10.75 12.07 -0.49
N ASN A 44 -10.31 12.53 0.68
CA ASN A 44 -11.19 12.81 1.82
C ASN A 44 -12.20 13.93 1.51
N HIS A 45 -11.77 15.03 0.88
CA HIS A 45 -12.71 16.10 0.48
C HIS A 45 -13.75 15.66 -0.55
N SER A 46 -13.47 14.60 -1.30
CA SER A 46 -14.46 14.03 -2.20
C SER A 46 -15.59 13.32 -1.45
N LEU A 47 -15.33 12.87 -0.22
CA LEU A 47 -16.30 12.27 0.70
C LEU A 47 -17.00 13.24 1.64
N ASP A 48 -16.36 14.35 2.05
CA ASP A 48 -17.03 15.39 2.85
C ASP A 48 -18.30 15.90 2.16
N ARG A 49 -18.33 15.85 0.82
CA ARG A 49 -19.52 16.16 0.00
C ARG A 49 -20.64 15.12 0.09
N VAL A 50 -20.34 13.93 0.59
CA VAL A 50 -21.24 12.76 0.68
C VAL A 50 -21.64 12.46 2.12
N MET A 51 -20.76 12.72 3.09
CA MET A 51 -20.96 12.40 4.50
C MET A 51 -20.89 13.65 5.39
N GLU A 52 -21.91 14.49 5.29
CA GLU A 52 -22.05 15.76 6.04
C GLU A 52 -22.11 15.60 7.58
N ASN A 53 -22.07 14.36 8.11
CA ASN A 53 -22.17 14.04 9.54
C ASN A 53 -21.18 12.94 10.01
N SER A 54 -20.14 12.62 9.24
CA SER A 54 -19.12 11.68 9.74
C SER A 54 -18.20 12.37 10.74
N PRO A 55 -17.78 11.70 11.84
CA PRO A 55 -16.61 12.16 12.57
C PRO A 55 -15.43 12.30 11.59
N HIS A 56 -14.71 13.42 11.67
CA HIS A 56 -13.67 13.87 10.73
C HIS A 56 -12.45 12.93 10.60
N ASP A 57 -12.47 11.79 11.29
CA ASP A 57 -11.34 10.86 11.41
C ASP A 57 -11.54 9.55 10.63
N VAL A 58 -12.61 9.45 9.81
CA VAL A 58 -12.93 8.26 9.02
C VAL A 58 -12.60 8.47 7.55
N TYR A 59 -11.81 7.56 6.99
CA TYR A 59 -11.25 7.59 5.64
C TYR A 59 -12.02 6.69 4.66
N PRO A 60 -11.99 6.97 3.34
CA PRO A 60 -12.63 6.12 2.33
C PRO A 60 -12.07 4.71 2.37
N THR A 61 -12.90 3.73 2.03
CA THR A 61 -12.42 2.36 1.85
C THR A 61 -11.42 2.32 0.71
N ARG A 62 -10.20 1.90 1.01
CA ARG A 62 -9.17 1.67 -0.01
C ARG A 62 -9.04 0.18 -0.26
N ASN A 63 -9.17 -0.22 -1.51
CA ASN A 63 -8.93 -1.61 -1.87
C ASN A 63 -7.43 -1.79 -2.12
N LEU A 64 -6.73 -2.47 -1.21
CA LEU A 64 -5.30 -2.81 -1.37
C LEU A 64 -5.04 -3.57 -2.67
N PHE A 65 -5.98 -4.43 -3.09
CA PHE A 65 -5.92 -5.24 -4.31
C PHE A 65 -6.68 -4.59 -5.48
N GLY A 66 -7.13 -3.35 -5.29
CA GLY A 66 -7.84 -2.56 -6.28
C GLY A 66 -6.90 -2.03 -7.36
N VAL A 67 -7.49 -1.67 -8.50
CA VAL A 67 -6.73 -1.07 -9.59
C VAL A 67 -6.49 0.41 -9.25
N PHE A 68 -5.23 0.83 -9.30
CA PHE A 68 -4.73 2.19 -9.13
C PHE A 68 -4.89 2.83 -7.74
N SER A 69 -4.94 2.02 -6.68
CA SER A 69 -4.74 2.50 -5.31
C SER A 69 -3.24 2.53 -4.98
N ASN A 70 -2.79 3.32 -4.00
CA ASN A 70 -1.45 3.20 -3.40
C ASN A 70 -0.23 3.67 -4.22
N GLY A 71 -0.41 4.44 -5.30
CA GLY A 71 0.67 5.22 -5.90
C GLY A 71 1.58 4.51 -6.91
N PHE A 72 2.59 5.24 -7.40
CA PHE A 72 3.51 4.81 -8.44
C PHE A 72 4.94 5.31 -8.19
N TYR A 73 5.92 4.59 -8.73
CA TYR A 73 7.27 5.12 -8.94
C TYR A 73 7.69 4.91 -10.40
N PHE A 74 7.77 5.99 -11.17
CA PHE A 74 8.21 5.98 -12.57
C PHE A 74 9.71 6.28 -12.68
N TYR A 75 10.43 5.45 -13.45
CA TYR A 75 11.86 5.57 -13.74
C TYR A 75 12.19 5.03 -15.14
N GLY A 76 12.61 5.90 -16.04
CA GLY A 76 12.83 5.55 -17.46
C GLY A 76 11.53 5.11 -18.13
N ASP A 77 11.52 3.90 -18.70
CA ASP A 77 10.36 3.23 -19.32
C ASP A 77 9.69 2.20 -18.38
N SER A 78 10.12 2.18 -17.13
CA SER A 78 9.70 1.21 -16.12
C SER A 78 9.04 1.91 -14.95
N CYS A 79 8.14 1.20 -14.26
CA CYS A 79 7.56 1.68 -13.04
C CYS A 79 7.50 0.59 -11.98
N ASN A 80 7.44 1.01 -10.72
CA ASN A 80 7.01 0.18 -9.62
C ASN A 80 5.57 0.59 -9.29
N TYR A 81 4.63 -0.26 -9.68
CA TYR A 81 3.21 -0.14 -9.37
C TYR A 81 3.01 -0.62 -7.94
N LYS A 82 2.92 0.33 -7.01
CA LYS A 82 3.03 0.11 -5.57
C LYS A 82 1.99 -0.82 -4.95
N PRO A 83 0.70 -0.83 -5.34
CA PRO A 83 -0.22 -1.83 -4.80
C PRO A 83 0.21 -3.25 -5.20
N GLY A 84 0.93 -3.41 -6.32
CA GLY A 84 1.45 -4.69 -6.77
C GLY A 84 0.50 -5.45 -7.68
N PHE A 85 1.00 -6.54 -8.24
CA PHE A 85 0.28 -7.46 -9.10
C PHE A 85 0.09 -8.78 -8.37
N PHE A 86 -1.15 -9.21 -8.24
CA PHE A 86 -1.50 -10.40 -7.48
C PHE A 86 -2.15 -11.46 -8.35
N ASP A 87 -1.76 -12.71 -8.14
CA ASP A 87 -2.47 -13.85 -8.69
C ASP A 87 -3.65 -14.19 -7.78
N ARG A 88 -4.86 -13.92 -8.26
CA ARG A 88 -6.10 -14.17 -7.53
C ARG A 88 -6.51 -15.65 -7.52
N ASN A 89 -5.91 -16.46 -8.40
CA ASN A 89 -6.17 -17.90 -8.45
C ASN A 89 -5.26 -18.68 -7.48
N ASN A 90 -4.18 -18.04 -7.01
CA ASN A 90 -3.27 -18.59 -6.03
C ASN A 90 -3.35 -17.72 -4.76
N SER A 91 -4.12 -18.16 -3.78
CA SER A 91 -4.28 -17.47 -2.50
C SER A 91 -3.78 -18.35 -1.35
N ASP A 92 -3.21 -17.67 -0.36
CA ASP A 92 -2.76 -18.27 0.89
C ASP A 92 -3.42 -17.51 2.04
N ASN A 93 -4.18 -18.23 2.87
CA ASN A 93 -5.02 -17.68 3.93
C ASN A 93 -6.01 -16.62 3.41
N GLY A 94 -6.62 -16.87 2.24
CA GLY A 94 -7.57 -15.96 1.60
C GLY A 94 -6.94 -14.72 0.95
N ILE A 95 -5.62 -14.51 1.08
CA ILE A 95 -4.90 -13.39 0.51
C ILE A 95 -4.25 -13.81 -0.81
N PRO A 96 -4.49 -13.10 -1.93
CA PRO A 96 -3.84 -13.37 -3.21
C PRO A 96 -2.30 -13.33 -3.15
N MET A 97 -1.63 -14.17 -3.94
CA MET A 97 -0.18 -14.23 -3.99
C MET A 97 0.40 -13.03 -4.76
N LEU A 98 1.31 -12.28 -4.13
CA LEU A 98 2.02 -11.17 -4.75
C LEU A 98 3.05 -11.70 -5.77
N ILE A 99 2.83 -11.40 -7.05
CA ILE A 99 3.74 -11.76 -8.16
C ILE A 99 4.89 -10.75 -8.27
N GLY A 100 4.62 -9.49 -7.98
CA GLY A 100 5.61 -8.41 -7.99
C GLY A 100 4.95 -7.06 -8.22
N SER A 101 5.76 -6.01 -8.34
CA SER A 101 5.28 -4.63 -8.55
C SER A 101 5.99 -3.90 -9.67
N LYS A 102 7.14 -4.40 -10.12
CA LYS A 102 7.92 -3.79 -11.21
C LYS A 102 7.32 -4.18 -12.55
N THR A 103 7.08 -3.19 -13.39
CA THR A 103 6.55 -3.39 -14.73
C THR A 103 7.00 -2.29 -15.69
N LYS A 104 6.57 -2.37 -16.95
CA LYS A 104 6.81 -1.36 -17.97
C LYS A 104 5.64 -0.39 -18.04
N PHE A 105 5.91 0.85 -18.45
CA PHE A 105 4.88 1.81 -18.79
C PHE A 105 5.22 2.57 -20.07
N LYS A 106 4.22 3.24 -20.65
CA LYS A 106 4.42 4.19 -21.75
C LYS A 106 3.29 5.22 -21.78
N ILE A 107 3.56 6.39 -22.37
CA ILE A 107 2.53 7.41 -22.60
C ILE A 107 2.33 7.61 -24.09
N ASN A 108 1.06 7.55 -24.51
CA ASN A 108 0.62 7.87 -25.86
C ASN A 108 -0.39 9.02 -25.81
N GLY A 109 0.06 10.25 -26.07
CA GLY A 109 -0.80 11.44 -26.00
C GLY A 109 -1.15 11.79 -24.56
N ASP A 110 -2.42 11.64 -24.19
CA ASP A 110 -2.94 11.81 -22.82
C ASP A 110 -3.17 10.48 -22.11
N THR A 111 -2.80 9.35 -22.71
CA THR A 111 -3.04 8.03 -22.12
C THR A 111 -1.75 7.45 -21.54
N LEU A 112 -1.72 7.27 -20.22
CA LEU A 112 -0.74 6.44 -19.52
C LEU A 112 -1.14 4.96 -19.68
N LYS A 113 -0.19 4.11 -20.06
CA LYS A 113 -0.36 2.68 -20.16
C LYS A 113 0.62 1.98 -19.25
N VAL A 114 0.12 1.14 -18.33
CA VAL A 114 0.90 0.31 -17.42
C VAL A 114 0.72 -1.14 -17.82
N TRP A 115 1.81 -1.89 -17.97
CA TRP A 115 1.72 -3.30 -18.35
C TRP A 115 1.32 -4.15 -17.14
N ASP A 116 0.21 -4.87 -17.23
CA ASP A 116 -0.22 -5.83 -16.23
C ASP A 116 0.50 -7.16 -16.45
N ILE A 117 1.37 -7.53 -15.51
CA ILE A 117 2.17 -8.75 -15.63
C ILE A 117 1.36 -10.03 -15.35
N VAL A 118 0.17 -9.92 -14.75
CA VAL A 118 -0.72 -11.06 -14.48
C VAL A 118 -1.62 -11.30 -15.67
N ASN A 119 -2.31 -10.25 -16.15
CA ASN A 119 -3.23 -10.35 -17.28
C ASN A 119 -2.55 -10.30 -18.64
N LEU A 120 -1.26 -9.92 -18.68
CA LEU A 120 -0.48 -9.73 -19.90
C LEU A 120 -1.12 -8.73 -20.88
N ASP A 121 -1.68 -7.65 -20.34
CA ASP A 121 -2.32 -6.58 -21.09
C ASP A 121 -1.86 -5.19 -20.63
N TRP A 122 -2.33 -4.15 -21.35
CA TRP A 122 -2.05 -2.76 -20.99
C TRP A 122 -3.25 -2.19 -20.24
N GLN A 123 -3.07 -1.94 -18.95
CA GLN A 123 -3.97 -1.10 -18.16
C GLN A 123 -3.83 0.36 -18.60
N MET A 124 -4.94 1.06 -18.80
CA MET A 124 -4.95 2.39 -19.40
C MET A 124 -5.60 3.42 -18.47
N LEU A 125 -4.95 4.57 -18.35
CA LEU A 125 -5.37 5.73 -17.56
C LEU A 125 -5.26 6.99 -18.41
N LEU A 126 -6.19 7.93 -18.26
CA LEU A 126 -6.09 9.25 -18.85
C LEU A 126 -5.36 10.20 -17.89
N ILE A 127 -4.35 10.90 -18.38
CA ILE A 127 -3.66 11.99 -17.69
C ILE A 127 -4.53 13.24 -17.85
N LYS A 128 -5.24 13.62 -16.79
CA LYS A 128 -6.13 14.80 -16.78
C LYS A 128 -5.40 16.09 -16.46
N GLY A 129 -4.29 15.97 -15.73
CA GLY A 129 -3.45 17.09 -15.32
C GLY A 129 -2.12 16.59 -14.82
N LEU A 130 -1.08 17.38 -15.06
CA LEU A 130 0.27 17.12 -14.58
C LEU A 130 0.96 18.47 -14.38
N ASP A 131 1.49 18.66 -13.17
CA ASP A 131 2.40 19.75 -12.84
C ASP A 131 3.59 19.20 -12.03
N GLU A 132 4.46 20.07 -11.54
CA GLU A 132 5.67 19.68 -10.82
C GLU A 132 5.40 18.85 -9.54
N LYS A 133 4.23 19.03 -8.93
CA LYS A 133 3.86 18.47 -7.63
C LYS A 133 2.66 17.54 -7.69
N SER A 134 1.84 17.62 -8.73
CA SER A 134 0.59 16.87 -8.83
C SER A 134 0.44 16.13 -10.16
N LEU A 135 -0.13 14.93 -10.08
CA LEU A 135 -0.50 14.11 -11.22
C LEU A 135 -1.96 13.70 -11.03
N MET A 136 -2.81 13.93 -12.03
CA MET A 136 -4.21 13.54 -12.01
C MET A 136 -4.45 12.47 -13.06
N LEU A 137 -4.88 11.29 -12.61
CA LEU A 137 -5.18 10.14 -13.47
C LEU A 137 -6.66 9.82 -13.39
N GLN A 138 -7.24 9.47 -14.53
CA GLN A 138 -8.62 9.00 -14.62
C GLN A 138 -8.63 7.57 -15.15
N THR A 139 -9.37 6.69 -14.48
CA THR A 139 -9.61 5.32 -14.98
C THR A 139 -10.42 5.37 -16.28
N ILE A 140 -10.17 4.44 -17.20
CA ILE A 140 -10.95 4.33 -18.43
C ILE A 140 -11.93 3.18 -18.24
N GLY A 141 -13.24 3.47 -18.23
CA GLY A 141 -14.28 2.46 -18.19
C GLY A 141 -15.04 2.42 -16.88
N ILE A 142 -14.71 1.47 -15.99
CA ILE A 142 -15.64 0.94 -14.97
C ILE A 142 -16.32 2.02 -14.11
N ASN A 143 -15.64 3.13 -13.76
CA ASN A 143 -16.27 4.25 -13.03
C ASN A 143 -15.77 5.64 -13.48
N ASP A 144 -14.86 5.73 -14.46
CA ASP A 144 -14.20 6.98 -14.87
C ASP A 144 -13.67 7.82 -13.68
N GLU A 145 -13.26 7.13 -12.61
CA GLU A 145 -12.82 7.71 -11.34
C GLU A 145 -11.52 8.49 -11.51
N VAL A 146 -11.43 9.65 -10.84
CA VAL A 146 -10.29 10.56 -10.92
C VAL A 146 -9.52 10.52 -9.60
N PHE A 147 -8.26 10.14 -9.71
CA PHE A 147 -7.30 10.13 -8.61
C PHE A 147 -6.34 11.29 -8.77
N LYS A 148 -6.08 11.97 -7.65
CA LYS A 148 -5.02 12.97 -7.56
C LYS A 148 -3.87 12.40 -6.77
N TYR A 149 -2.68 12.51 -7.34
CA TYR A 149 -1.44 12.11 -6.71
C TYR A 149 -0.60 13.34 -6.42
N LYS A 150 0.11 13.30 -5.29
CA LYS A 150 1.18 14.23 -4.95
C LYS A 150 2.53 13.57 -5.21
N LYS A 151 3.48 14.36 -5.71
CA LYS A 151 4.87 13.93 -5.84
C LYS A 151 5.48 13.85 -4.44
N VAL A 152 6.11 12.73 -4.12
CA VAL A 152 6.74 12.52 -2.81
C VAL A 152 8.25 12.56 -2.90
N GLU A 153 8.85 13.19 -1.90
CA GLU A 153 10.28 13.34 -1.76
C GLU A 153 10.78 12.53 -0.57
N LYS A 154 12.07 12.21 -0.59
CA LYS A 154 12.71 11.48 0.49
C LYS A 154 12.75 12.34 1.74
N VAL A 155 12.32 11.81 2.88
CA VAL A 155 12.40 12.49 4.17
C VAL A 155 13.77 12.20 4.78
N SER A 156 14.41 13.21 5.37
CA SER A 156 15.77 13.07 5.96
C SER A 156 15.81 12.14 7.18
N ASN A 157 14.68 11.98 7.87
CA ASN A 157 14.54 11.17 9.07
C ASN A 157 14.15 9.74 8.69
N SER A 158 15.12 8.95 8.26
CA SER A 158 14.86 7.57 7.80
C SER A 158 14.50 6.61 8.94
N ILE A 159 13.81 5.53 8.57
CA ILE A 159 13.56 4.36 9.42
C ILE A 159 14.84 3.72 9.96
N ARG A 160 16.01 4.04 9.39
CA ARG A 160 17.32 3.50 9.82
C ARG A 160 17.70 3.86 11.25
N SER A 161 17.01 4.81 11.87
CA SER A 161 17.20 5.16 13.27
C SER A 161 16.43 4.26 14.25
N PHE A 162 15.63 3.33 13.74
CA PHE A 162 14.89 2.34 14.51
C PHE A 162 15.61 1.00 14.46
N ASP A 163 15.49 0.24 15.54
CA ASP A 163 16.06 -1.09 15.65
C ASP A 163 15.20 -2.09 14.86
N LYS A 164 13.87 -1.94 14.94
CA LYS A 164 12.90 -2.87 14.36
C LYS A 164 11.61 -2.17 13.94
N VAL A 165 10.96 -2.76 12.95
CA VAL A 165 9.54 -2.56 12.65
C VAL A 165 8.81 -3.86 12.97
N ILE A 166 7.73 -3.76 13.73
CA ILE A 166 6.85 -4.89 14.03
C ILE A 166 5.46 -4.55 13.51
N VAL A 167 4.87 -5.44 12.73
CA VAL A 167 3.51 -5.30 12.21
C VAL A 167 2.66 -6.41 12.79
N VAL A 168 1.57 -6.05 13.47
CA VAL A 168 0.55 -6.99 13.91
C VAL A 168 -0.68 -6.78 13.04
N SER A 169 -1.07 -7.79 12.28
CA SER A 169 -2.27 -7.73 11.44
C SER A 169 -3.36 -8.57 12.08
N ILE A 170 -4.54 -7.97 12.27
CA ILE A 170 -5.69 -8.61 12.91
C ILE A 170 -6.89 -8.44 12.01
N THR A 171 -7.50 -9.55 11.63
CA THR A 171 -8.77 -9.59 10.90
C THR A 171 -9.81 -10.28 11.79
N PRO A 172 -10.67 -9.56 12.53
CA PRO A 172 -11.53 -10.15 13.56
C PRO A 172 -12.48 -11.25 13.05
N GLU A 173 -12.95 -11.14 11.81
CA GLU A 173 -13.89 -12.12 11.20
C GLU A 173 -13.18 -13.39 10.71
N ASP A 174 -11.96 -13.22 10.19
CA ASP A 174 -11.14 -14.32 9.69
C ASP A 174 -10.23 -14.93 10.77
N LEU A 175 -10.11 -14.23 11.91
CA LEU A 175 -9.25 -14.57 13.04
C LEU A 175 -7.81 -14.90 12.62
N SER A 176 -7.34 -14.24 11.56
CA SER A 176 -5.95 -14.27 11.16
C SER A 176 -5.24 -13.20 11.96
N ASP A 177 -4.71 -13.58 13.12
CA ASP A 177 -3.76 -12.74 13.82
C ASP A 177 -2.37 -13.17 13.34
N GLU A 178 -1.60 -12.22 12.83
CA GLU A 178 -0.24 -12.44 12.33
C GLU A 178 0.68 -11.36 12.89
N LEU A 179 1.90 -11.75 13.27
CA LEU A 179 2.94 -10.83 13.71
C LEU A 179 4.17 -10.98 12.82
N TYR A 180 4.66 -9.83 12.36
CA TYR A 180 5.78 -9.70 11.46
C TYR A 180 6.82 -8.81 12.12
N THR A 181 8.05 -9.29 12.29
CA THR A 181 9.15 -8.49 12.82
C THR A 181 10.25 -8.42 11.77
N LEU A 182 10.72 -7.21 11.48
CA LEU A 182 11.91 -6.98 10.67
C LEU A 182 12.84 -6.05 11.43
N ASP A 183 14.06 -6.49 11.70
CA ASP A 183 15.10 -5.62 12.27
C ASP A 183 15.99 -4.96 11.21
N ASN A 184 16.76 -3.97 11.65
CA ASN A 184 17.68 -3.22 10.81
C ASN A 184 18.89 -4.03 10.31
N GLU A 185 19.09 -5.26 10.81
CA GLU A 185 20.06 -6.21 10.28
C GLU A 185 19.44 -7.16 9.25
N GLY A 186 18.12 -7.10 9.04
CA GLY A 186 17.38 -7.96 8.13
C GLY A 186 17.04 -9.34 8.69
N ASN A 187 17.08 -9.54 10.02
CA ASN A 187 16.43 -10.71 10.61
C ASN A 187 14.91 -10.49 10.52
N TYR A 188 14.23 -11.48 9.92
CA TYR A 188 12.80 -11.48 9.75
C TYR A 188 12.18 -12.63 10.52
N LEU A 189 11.13 -12.33 11.29
CA LEU A 189 10.33 -13.29 12.02
C LEU A 189 8.87 -13.13 11.60
N TYR A 190 8.26 -14.23 11.20
CA TYR A 190 6.84 -14.40 11.04
C TYR A 190 6.31 -15.28 12.18
N GLN A 191 5.26 -14.81 12.83
CA GLN A 191 4.54 -15.55 13.85
C GLN A 191 3.06 -15.59 13.50
N LYS A 192 2.54 -16.81 13.38
CA LYS A 192 1.12 -17.09 13.20
C LYS A 192 0.49 -17.33 14.57
N PHE A 193 -0.67 -16.76 14.84
CA PHE A 193 -1.46 -17.15 16.01
C PHE A 193 -2.45 -18.26 15.64
N GLU A 194 -2.41 -19.35 16.40
CA GLU A 194 -3.20 -20.55 16.16
C GLU A 194 -4.69 -20.30 16.46
N ILE A 195 -5.46 -19.94 15.44
CA ILE A 195 -6.92 -19.79 15.57
C ILE A 195 -7.67 -20.55 14.47
N ARG A 196 -7.05 -20.79 13.30
CA ARG A 196 -7.60 -21.65 12.24
C ARG A 196 -6.53 -22.52 11.54
N GLU A 197 -6.93 -23.73 11.17
CA GLU A 197 -6.18 -24.68 10.33
C GLU A 197 -6.23 -24.36 8.82
N ILE A 198 -6.59 -23.12 8.44
CA ILE A 198 -6.76 -22.74 7.01
C ILE A 198 -5.43 -22.56 6.27
N ASP A 199 -4.34 -22.34 7.02
CA ASP A 199 -3.01 -22.16 6.43
C ASP A 199 -2.20 -23.46 6.55
N GLU A 200 -1.59 -23.90 5.45
CA GLU A 200 -0.81 -25.14 5.31
C GLU A 200 0.54 -25.08 6.05
N ILE A 201 0.92 -23.91 6.57
CA ILE A 201 2.17 -23.68 7.29
C ILE A 201 2.13 -24.35 8.69
N PRO A 202 2.99 -25.36 8.98
CA PRO A 202 2.96 -26.09 10.25
C PRO A 202 3.62 -25.32 11.41
N GLY A 203 2.90 -25.13 12.53
CA GLY A 203 3.44 -24.48 13.73
C GLY A 203 3.51 -22.95 13.64
N SER A 204 3.98 -22.32 14.71
CA SER A 204 3.65 -20.90 14.97
C SER A 204 4.78 -19.91 14.66
N PHE A 205 6.03 -20.34 14.46
CA PHE A 205 7.19 -19.46 14.29
C PHE A 205 8.07 -19.81 13.08
N TYR A 206 8.40 -18.78 12.31
CA TYR A 206 9.19 -18.88 11.08
C TYR A 206 10.18 -17.74 11.00
N GLN A 207 11.43 -18.03 10.65
CA GLN A 207 12.44 -16.99 10.52
C GLN A 207 13.22 -17.09 9.23
N SER A 208 13.74 -15.95 8.78
CA SER A 208 14.65 -15.85 7.65
C SER A 208 15.61 -14.67 7.83
N LYS A 209 16.69 -14.66 7.05
CA LYS A 209 17.64 -13.54 6.98
C LYS A 209 17.56 -12.95 5.59
N LEU A 210 17.21 -11.68 5.50
CA LEU A 210 17.14 -10.97 4.23
C LEU A 210 18.53 -10.75 3.66
N LYS A 211 18.62 -10.83 2.32
CA LYS A 211 19.77 -10.31 1.60
C LYS A 211 19.78 -8.79 1.69
N ALA A 212 20.98 -8.21 1.73
CA ALA A 212 21.16 -6.76 1.89
C ALA A 212 20.35 -5.92 0.88
N ASN A 213 20.27 -6.35 -0.38
CA ASN A 213 19.51 -5.65 -1.41
C ASN A 213 17.99 -5.65 -1.18
N LEU A 214 17.45 -6.73 -0.62
CA LEU A 214 16.03 -6.83 -0.27
C LEU A 214 15.74 -5.97 0.96
N LEU A 215 16.60 -6.05 2.00
CA LEU A 215 16.50 -5.21 3.18
C LEU A 215 16.50 -3.72 2.83
N GLU A 216 17.48 -3.28 2.03
CA GLU A 216 17.59 -1.89 1.58
C GLU A 216 16.36 -1.46 0.79
N SER A 217 15.80 -2.32 -0.06
CA SER A 217 14.56 -2.00 -0.79
C SER A 217 13.34 -1.80 0.12
N ILE A 218 13.29 -2.45 1.28
CA ILE A 218 12.21 -2.30 2.26
C ILE A 218 12.43 -1.05 3.10
N ILE A 219 13.66 -0.82 3.56
CA ILE A 219 14.06 0.40 4.27
C ILE A 219 13.76 1.63 3.41
N ASP A 220 14.10 1.60 2.12
CA ASP A 220 13.78 2.65 1.15
C ASP A 220 12.27 2.87 1.00
N GLY A 221 11.44 1.87 1.30
CA GLY A 221 9.98 2.00 1.34
C GLY A 221 9.50 2.97 2.42
N PHE A 222 10.19 2.99 3.57
CA PHE A 222 9.91 3.90 4.68
C PHE A 222 10.63 5.24 4.53
N ASP A 223 11.61 5.40 3.65
CA ASP A 223 12.36 6.66 3.52
C ASP A 223 11.52 7.85 2.98
N PHE A 224 10.27 7.61 2.61
CA PHE A 224 9.32 8.64 2.13
C PHE A 224 8.33 9.06 3.21
N ILE A 225 8.44 8.49 4.40
CA ILE A 225 7.53 8.76 5.49
C ILE A 225 8.13 9.76 6.47
N ASP A 226 7.36 10.80 6.80
CA ASP A 226 7.67 11.63 7.96
C ASP A 226 6.91 11.08 9.15
N LEU A 227 7.58 10.23 9.95
CA LEU A 227 6.96 9.55 11.09
C LEU A 227 6.34 10.53 12.09
N ASP A 228 6.90 11.73 12.26
CA ASP A 228 6.38 12.72 13.22
C ASP A 228 5.06 13.33 12.73
N SER A 229 4.83 13.35 11.41
CA SER A 229 3.60 13.87 10.80
C SER A 229 2.41 12.89 10.82
N LEU A 230 2.67 11.60 11.08
CA LEU A 230 1.62 10.57 11.03
C LEU A 230 0.73 10.63 12.27
N GLN A 231 -0.56 10.41 12.03
CA GLN A 231 -1.54 10.15 13.07
C GLN A 231 -1.26 8.77 13.69
N GLU A 232 -1.71 8.58 14.93
CA GLU A 232 -1.63 7.28 15.59
C GLU A 232 -2.68 6.29 15.09
N GLU A 233 -3.76 6.79 14.46
CA GLU A 233 -4.90 5.99 14.07
C GLU A 233 -5.46 6.47 12.72
N TYR A 234 -5.76 5.52 11.85
CA TYR A 234 -6.36 5.72 10.54
C TYR A 234 -7.56 4.78 10.41
N LEU A 235 -8.77 5.31 10.51
CA LEU A 235 -10.01 4.54 10.59
C LEU A 235 -10.70 4.43 9.22
N SER A 236 -11.09 3.22 8.83
CA SER A 236 -11.80 2.96 7.58
C SER A 236 -13.30 3.17 7.74
N ALA A 237 -13.94 3.76 6.73
CA ALA A 237 -15.40 3.85 6.62
C ALA A 237 -16.07 2.48 6.36
N LYS A 238 -15.28 1.44 6.09
CA LYS A 238 -15.80 0.10 5.82
C LYS A 238 -16.50 -0.44 7.06
N MET A 239 -17.73 -0.91 6.86
CA MET A 239 -18.49 -1.60 7.90
C MET A 239 -18.19 -3.10 7.84
N GLY A 240 -17.50 -3.63 8.86
CA GLY A 240 -17.25 -5.06 9.00
C GLY A 240 -16.16 -5.63 8.09
N GLY A 241 -15.56 -6.74 8.52
CA GLY A 241 -14.49 -7.43 7.79
C GLY A 241 -13.22 -6.58 7.63
N ASN A 242 -12.98 -5.65 8.57
CA ASN A 242 -11.83 -4.76 8.51
C ASN A 242 -10.59 -5.51 8.98
N THR A 243 -9.49 -5.38 8.24
CA THR A 243 -8.18 -5.78 8.74
C THR A 243 -7.51 -4.58 9.39
N THR A 244 -7.17 -4.71 10.67
CA THR A 244 -6.45 -3.68 11.40
C THR A 244 -4.98 -4.05 11.46
N ASN A 245 -4.13 -3.17 10.91
CA ASN A 245 -2.69 -3.31 11.00
C ASN A 245 -2.15 -2.36 12.07
N PHE A 246 -1.45 -2.91 13.06
CA PHE A 246 -0.70 -2.15 14.06
C PHE A 246 0.78 -2.15 13.68
N VAL A 247 1.32 -0.99 13.34
CA VAL A 247 2.71 -0.80 12.94
C VAL A 247 3.49 -0.17 14.11
N PHE A 248 4.36 -0.96 14.72
CA PHE A 248 5.22 -0.57 15.83
C PHE A 248 6.61 -0.24 15.33
N PHE A 249 7.12 0.92 15.76
CA PHE A 249 8.49 1.35 15.53
C PHE A 249 9.27 1.21 16.83
N ILE A 250 10.30 0.36 16.84
CA ILE A 250 11.08 0.04 18.04
C ILE A 250 12.42 0.78 17.99
N LYS A 251 12.78 1.45 19.09
CA LYS A 251 14.03 2.18 19.23
C LYS A 251 14.59 2.03 20.64
N ASN A 252 15.87 1.70 20.73
CA ASN A 252 16.57 1.33 21.97
C ASN A 252 15.81 0.26 22.79
N GLY A 253 15.20 -0.72 22.11
CA GLY A 253 14.41 -1.78 22.75
C GLY A 253 13.06 -1.33 23.34
N GLU A 254 12.61 -0.11 23.03
CA GLU A 254 11.31 0.42 23.47
C GLU A 254 10.40 0.75 22.28
N ILE A 255 9.09 0.66 22.50
CA ILE A 255 8.08 1.09 21.53
C ILE A 255 8.14 2.62 21.47
N SER A 256 8.64 3.16 20.35
CA SER A 256 8.79 4.60 20.13
C SER A 256 7.55 5.21 19.48
N LYS A 257 6.84 4.46 18.63
CA LYS A 257 5.59 4.87 17.99
C LYS A 257 4.77 3.65 17.62
N VAL A 258 3.44 3.79 17.69
CA VAL A 258 2.47 2.79 17.22
C VAL A 258 1.49 3.52 16.29
N ILE A 259 1.20 2.90 15.15
CA ILE A 259 0.21 3.39 14.21
C ILE A 259 -0.79 2.28 13.96
N GLU A 260 -2.07 2.61 14.08
CA GLU A 260 -3.19 1.73 13.77
C GLU A 260 -3.77 2.12 12.41
N ASP A 261 -3.83 1.17 11.49
CA ASP A 261 -4.31 1.38 10.12
C ASP A 261 -5.39 0.35 9.77
N HIS A 262 -6.62 0.83 9.68
CA HIS A 262 -7.80 0.02 9.35
C HIS A 262 -7.94 -0.03 7.83
N ASP A 263 -7.90 -1.23 7.26
CA ASP A 263 -8.06 -1.48 5.81
C ASP A 263 -7.19 -0.61 4.91
N HIS A 264 -5.96 -0.32 5.33
CA HIS A 264 -4.99 0.37 4.48
C HIS A 264 -5.48 1.76 4.06
N VAL A 265 -6.00 2.54 5.01
CA VAL A 265 -6.45 3.92 4.80
C VAL A 265 -5.43 4.96 5.27
N SER A 266 -4.32 4.53 5.86
CA SER A 266 -3.15 5.39 6.13
C SER A 266 -2.51 5.95 4.85
N PRO A 267 -1.58 6.93 4.93
CA PRO A 267 -0.86 7.43 3.76
C PRO A 267 -0.07 6.33 3.04
N ASP A 268 -0.05 6.38 1.71
CA ASP A 268 0.66 5.42 0.85
C ASP A 268 2.10 5.16 1.29
N GLU A 269 2.78 6.22 1.72
CA GLU A 269 4.17 6.18 2.13
C GLU A 269 4.39 5.25 3.33
N LEU A 270 3.41 5.15 4.26
CA LEU A 270 3.43 4.17 5.35
C LEU A 270 3.23 2.75 4.82
N GLN A 271 2.21 2.60 3.98
CA GLN A 271 1.83 1.32 3.41
C GLN A 271 2.94 0.70 2.57
N TRP A 272 3.70 1.50 1.82
CA TRP A 272 4.82 1.02 1.01
C TRP A 272 5.88 0.29 1.84
N GLY A 273 6.09 0.73 3.08
CA GLY A 273 7.00 0.10 4.01
C GLY A 273 6.40 -1.15 4.63
N TYR A 274 5.29 -1.01 5.38
CA TYR A 274 4.81 -2.12 6.20
C TYR A 274 4.17 -3.25 5.36
N ASN A 275 3.54 -2.96 4.22
CA ASN A 275 3.03 -4.02 3.34
C ASN A 275 4.18 -4.87 2.78
N ALA A 276 5.32 -4.25 2.47
CA ALA A 276 6.49 -5.00 2.06
C ALA A 276 6.94 -5.99 3.15
N VAL A 277 6.87 -5.60 4.43
CA VAL A 277 7.17 -6.47 5.57
C VAL A 277 6.16 -7.62 5.70
N ILE A 278 4.85 -7.34 5.56
CA ILE A 278 3.79 -8.36 5.62
C ILE A 278 3.99 -9.41 4.50
N PHE A 279 4.25 -8.98 3.27
CA PHE A 279 4.34 -9.89 2.12
C PHE A 279 5.64 -10.71 2.07
N LEU A 280 6.65 -10.40 2.88
CA LEU A 280 7.92 -11.14 2.90
C LEU A 280 7.73 -12.64 3.18
N ARG A 281 6.78 -13.03 4.04
CA ARG A 281 6.57 -14.45 4.37
C ARG A 281 6.30 -15.32 3.14
N ARG A 282 5.73 -14.73 2.09
CA ARG A 282 5.39 -15.41 0.83
C ARG A 282 6.52 -15.37 -0.21
N GLN A 283 7.55 -14.57 0.04
CA GLN A 283 8.65 -14.32 -0.90
C GLN A 283 9.97 -14.96 -0.44
N LEU A 284 10.06 -15.33 0.83
CA LEU A 284 11.26 -15.87 1.44
C LEU A 284 11.15 -17.38 1.62
N ASP A 285 12.30 -18.04 1.47
CA ASP A 285 12.48 -19.38 2.01
C ASP A 285 12.66 -19.25 3.54
N MET A 286 11.62 -19.64 4.29
CA MET A 286 11.56 -19.48 5.74
C MET A 286 11.88 -20.78 6.45
N LYS A 287 12.66 -20.68 7.53
CA LYS A 287 12.96 -21.81 8.40
C LYS A 287 11.94 -21.87 9.53
N PHE A 288 11.24 -23.00 9.66
CA PHE A 288 10.42 -23.31 10.83
C PHE A 288 11.26 -23.33 12.11
N VAL A 289 10.72 -22.73 13.17
CA VAL A 289 11.32 -22.68 14.51
C VAL A 289 10.39 -23.36 15.51
N LYS A 290 10.91 -24.37 16.21
CA LYS A 290 10.10 -25.22 17.11
C LYS A 290 9.64 -24.50 18.36
N SER A 291 10.41 -23.55 18.87
CA SER A 291 10.09 -22.80 20.07
C SER A 291 10.57 -21.36 19.98
N GLN A 292 9.90 -20.46 20.70
CA GLN A 292 10.30 -19.06 20.79
C GLN A 292 11.74 -18.87 21.29
N LYS A 293 12.24 -19.79 22.12
CA LYS A 293 13.61 -19.77 22.66
C LYS A 293 14.68 -20.04 21.61
N ASP A 294 14.29 -20.60 20.47
CA ASP A 294 15.20 -20.91 19.37
C ASP A 294 15.26 -19.78 18.32
N ILE A 295 14.54 -18.67 18.55
CA ILE A 295 14.50 -17.50 17.68
C ILE A 295 15.74 -16.63 17.95
N ASN A 296 16.35 -16.09 16.89
CA ASN A 296 17.40 -15.09 17.04
C ASN A 296 16.86 -13.84 17.75
N GLY A 297 17.46 -13.47 18.89
CA GLY A 297 16.99 -12.36 19.70
C GLY A 297 15.76 -12.69 20.57
N SER A 298 15.55 -13.96 20.91
CA SER A 298 14.41 -14.44 21.69
C SER A 298 14.17 -13.67 23.00
N GLU A 299 15.23 -13.28 23.72
CA GLU A 299 15.10 -12.50 24.98
C GLU A 299 14.41 -11.15 24.76
N GLU A 300 14.75 -10.46 23.67
CA GLU A 300 14.13 -9.18 23.34
C GLU A 300 12.68 -9.36 22.91
N ILE A 301 12.40 -10.41 22.12
CA ILE A 301 11.04 -10.75 21.71
C ILE A 301 10.19 -11.12 22.94
N GLU A 302 10.72 -11.91 23.88
CA GLU A 302 10.05 -12.25 25.14
C GLU A 302 9.68 -11.01 25.97
N LEU A 303 10.50 -9.95 25.91
CA LEU A 303 10.24 -8.68 26.59
C LEU A 303 9.26 -7.77 25.83
N LEU A 304 9.37 -7.69 24.50
CA LEU A 304 8.55 -6.81 23.67
C LEU A 304 7.14 -7.36 23.45
N HIS A 305 7.02 -8.67 23.24
CA HIS A 305 5.76 -9.30 22.85
C HIS A 305 4.62 -9.02 23.84
N PRO A 306 4.77 -9.15 25.17
CA PRO A 306 3.71 -8.78 26.12
C PRO A 306 3.30 -7.31 26.05
N ARG A 307 4.25 -6.40 25.77
CA ARG A 307 3.99 -4.96 25.65
C ARG A 307 3.20 -4.65 24.37
N ILE A 308 3.62 -5.24 23.25
CA ILE A 308 2.92 -5.13 21.96
C ILE A 308 1.48 -5.62 22.09
N PHE A 309 1.28 -6.80 22.66
CA PHE A 309 -0.06 -7.35 22.83
C PHE A 309 -0.91 -6.55 23.82
N LYS A 310 -0.30 -5.92 24.82
CA LYS A 310 -1.02 -4.99 25.69
C LYS A 310 -1.54 -3.79 24.89
N GLU A 311 -0.70 -3.15 24.08
CA GLU A 311 -1.09 -2.01 23.23
C GLU A 311 -2.20 -2.39 22.24
N VAL A 312 -2.04 -3.52 21.54
CA VAL A 312 -3.05 -4.06 20.61
C VAL A 312 -4.40 -4.26 21.32
N LYS A 313 -4.39 -4.87 22.52
CA LYS A 313 -5.60 -5.11 23.30
C LYS A 313 -6.28 -3.81 23.72
N GLU A 314 -5.51 -2.85 24.22
CA GLU A 314 -6.03 -1.57 24.69
C GLU A 314 -6.67 -0.76 23.55
N ARG A 315 -6.09 -0.81 22.35
CA ARG A 315 -6.61 -0.14 21.15
C ARG A 315 -7.84 -0.82 20.56
N LEU A 316 -7.83 -2.15 20.43
CA LEU A 316 -8.99 -2.89 19.94
C LEU A 316 -10.18 -2.83 20.91
N GLY A 317 -9.93 -2.66 22.21
CA GLY A 317 -10.96 -2.56 23.24
C GLY A 317 -11.92 -3.76 23.20
N TRP A 318 -13.22 -3.48 23.08
CA TRP A 318 -14.28 -4.50 23.05
C TRP A 318 -14.17 -5.49 21.88
N HIS A 319 -13.53 -5.11 20.77
CA HIS A 319 -13.28 -6.04 19.66
C HIS A 319 -12.35 -7.19 20.09
N TRP A 320 -11.44 -6.94 21.04
CA TRP A 320 -10.58 -7.98 21.58
C TRP A 320 -11.37 -9.05 22.35
N ASP A 321 -12.34 -8.63 23.17
CA ASP A 321 -13.19 -9.56 23.92
C ASP A 321 -14.02 -10.44 22.97
N TYR A 322 -14.51 -9.87 21.87
CA TYR A 322 -15.20 -10.61 20.82
C TYR A 322 -14.28 -11.65 20.16
N ILE A 323 -13.06 -11.27 19.83
CA ILE A 323 -12.02 -12.17 19.28
C ILE A 323 -11.74 -13.32 20.27
N GLU A 324 -11.53 -13.03 21.55
CA GLU A 324 -11.27 -14.06 22.58
C GLU A 324 -12.46 -15.00 22.79
N ALA A 325 -13.70 -14.48 22.73
CA ALA A 325 -14.90 -15.29 22.84
C ALA A 325 -15.00 -16.28 21.68
N ASN A 326 -14.73 -15.85 20.44
CA ASN A 326 -14.77 -16.70 19.26
C ASN A 326 -13.67 -17.76 19.24
N LYS A 327 -12.45 -17.44 19.71
CA LYS A 327 -11.36 -18.43 19.89
C LYS A 327 -11.80 -19.62 20.76
N LYS A 328 -12.52 -19.35 21.84
CA LYS A 328 -13.02 -20.41 22.77
C LYS A 328 -14.10 -21.29 22.15
N VAL A 329 -14.87 -20.79 21.19
CA VAL A 329 -15.91 -21.57 20.50
C VAL A 329 -15.29 -22.50 19.47
N LEU A 330 -14.33 -22.02 18.68
CA LEU A 330 -13.61 -22.82 17.68
C LEU A 330 -12.88 -24.00 18.32
N ASN A 331 -12.16 -23.77 19.43
CA ASN A 331 -11.44 -24.84 20.15
C ASN A 331 -12.35 -25.90 20.80
N LYS A 332 -13.66 -25.68 20.85
CA LYS A 332 -14.64 -26.64 21.40
C LYS A 332 -15.37 -27.45 20.33
N THR A 333 -15.21 -27.12 19.06
CA THR A 333 -15.86 -27.85 17.98
C THR A 333 -14.91 -28.98 17.56
N PRO A 334 -15.23 -30.26 17.82
CA PRO A 334 -14.37 -31.36 17.39
C PRO A 334 -14.26 -31.31 15.86
N THR A 335 -13.03 -31.25 15.37
CA THR A 335 -12.69 -31.45 13.95
C THR A 335 -13.09 -32.87 13.58
N ASN A 336 -14.17 -33.01 12.82
CA ASN A 336 -14.66 -34.29 12.30
C ASN A 336 -13.88 -34.74 11.07
#